data_AF-A0A938VJA5-F1
#
_entry.id   AF-A0A938VJA5-F1
#
_cell.length_a   1.000
_cell.length_b   1.000
_cell.length_c   1.000
_cell.angle_alpha   90.00
_cell.angle_beta   90.00
_cell.angle_gamma   90.00
#
_symmetry.space_group_name_H-M   'P 1'
#
loop_
_entity.id
_entity.type
_entity.pdbx_description
1 polymer ?
#
loop_
_entity_poly.entity_id
_entity_poly.type
_entity_poly.pdbx_seq_one_letter_code
_entity_poly.pdbx_strand_id
1 'polypeptide(L)'
;MENPVLTKKLSRLGRLGRSILKRFMYSQMTIYSGLRIAFGKDQPHVQFTVEMDPPSVYWVYRIKSSEIDNLAQKLRIPPNLSLTPVRCLDIDEPSYYLALNAYRVSGLVNGIRAEWSVFVRDSTNTPHYMIVDARSSTFSMDPVSIVTKKSTVLHKREGNVIRTQIGDGADAFVSTITLPEQAPSVHSSAEWVTANDYIYWGNGICDRTFYNAGLANTKVSLISNMDAVINDGTFWAQFVEPDPVHILILNNAIEFVVSPWENVDRAYVTK
;
A
#
# COMPACT_ATOMS: atom_id res chain seq x y z
N MET A 1 -1.58 30.81 -40.27
CA MET A 1 -0.13 30.85 -40.00
C MET A 1 0.31 29.42 -39.74
N GLU A 2 0.93 28.78 -40.71
CA GLU A 2 1.55 27.46 -40.52
C GLU A 2 2.82 27.63 -39.69
N ASN A 3 2.97 26.84 -38.65
CA ASN A 3 4.12 26.88 -37.76
C ASN A 3 5.20 25.96 -38.35
N PRO A 4 6.31 26.48 -38.93
CA PRO A 4 7.33 25.65 -39.57
C PRO A 4 8.24 25.07 -38.49
N VAL A 5 7.70 24.19 -37.64
CA VAL A 5 8.51 23.47 -36.66
C VAL A 5 9.30 22.40 -37.41
N LEU A 6 10.52 22.82 -37.77
CA LEU A 6 11.66 22.06 -38.28
C LEU A 6 11.63 20.55 -37.98
N THR A 7 11.22 19.77 -38.97
CA THR A 7 11.43 18.31 -39.03
C THR A 7 12.84 17.96 -39.52
N LYS A 8 13.90 18.64 -39.02
CA LYS A 8 15.28 18.19 -39.29
C LYS A 8 15.56 16.91 -38.51
N LYS A 9 15.41 15.77 -39.16
CA LYS A 9 15.73 14.46 -38.60
C LYS A 9 17.21 14.39 -38.20
N LEU A 10 17.47 13.98 -36.96
CA LEU A 10 18.84 13.78 -36.46
C LEU A 10 19.60 12.73 -37.29
N SER A 11 20.83 13.05 -37.68
CA SER A 11 21.75 12.11 -38.32
C SER A 11 22.10 10.94 -37.41
N ARG A 12 22.49 9.79 -37.98
CA ARG A 12 22.85 8.59 -37.20
C ARG A 12 23.99 8.86 -36.21
N LEU A 13 25.04 9.56 -36.64
CA LEU A 13 26.17 9.94 -35.78
C LEU A 13 25.71 10.91 -34.67
N GLY A 14 24.84 11.86 -35.02
CA GLY A 14 24.27 12.81 -34.06
C GLY A 14 23.36 12.15 -33.02
N ARG A 15 22.69 11.04 -33.35
CA ARG A 15 21.94 10.21 -32.37
C ARG A 15 22.88 9.42 -31.49
N LEU A 16 23.94 8.84 -32.05
CA LEU A 16 24.93 8.07 -31.30
C LEU A 16 25.65 8.95 -30.26
N GLY A 17 26.18 10.10 -30.67
CA GLY A 17 26.85 11.03 -29.77
C GLY A 17 25.94 11.52 -28.64
N ARG A 18 24.68 11.87 -28.96
CA ARG A 18 23.68 12.23 -27.94
C ARG A 18 23.34 11.06 -27.02
N SER A 19 23.30 9.82 -27.52
CA SER A 19 23.04 8.64 -26.70
C SER A 19 24.16 8.40 -25.68
N ILE A 20 25.42 8.52 -26.12
CA ILE A 20 26.59 8.39 -25.23
C ILE A 20 26.59 9.51 -24.19
N LEU A 21 26.45 10.77 -24.63
CA LEU A 21 26.42 11.92 -23.73
C LEU A 21 25.29 11.81 -22.70
N LYS A 22 24.08 11.42 -23.15
CA LYS A 22 22.93 11.15 -22.28
C LYS A 22 23.29 10.13 -21.20
N ARG A 23 23.78 8.94 -21.60
CA ARG A 23 24.12 7.86 -20.66
C ARG A 23 25.18 8.31 -19.66
N PHE A 24 26.23 8.98 -20.13
CA PHE A 24 27.28 9.52 -19.27
C PHE A 24 26.73 10.54 -18.26
N MET A 25 26.05 11.60 -18.72
CA MET A 25 25.53 12.65 -17.84
C MET A 25 24.56 12.09 -16.78
N TYR A 26 23.59 11.29 -17.18
CA TYR A 26 22.60 10.76 -16.23
C TYR A 26 23.20 9.71 -15.30
N SER A 27 24.22 8.94 -15.73
CA SER A 27 24.96 8.04 -14.82
C SER A 27 25.68 8.80 -13.71
N GLN A 28 26.29 9.95 -14.02
CA GLN A 28 26.94 10.81 -13.01
C GLN A 28 25.92 11.36 -12.00
N MET A 29 24.73 11.76 -12.47
CA MET A 29 23.65 12.19 -11.59
C MET A 29 23.18 11.07 -10.65
N THR A 30 23.02 9.84 -11.16
CA THR A 30 22.64 8.68 -10.34
C THR A 30 23.71 8.34 -9.30
N ILE A 31 25.00 8.33 -9.68
CA ILE A 31 26.10 8.07 -8.74
C ILE A 31 26.16 9.16 -7.67
N TYR A 32 26.05 10.44 -8.07
CA TYR A 32 26.05 11.56 -7.14
C TYR A 32 24.88 11.49 -6.15
N SER A 33 23.68 11.16 -6.63
CA SER A 33 22.51 10.93 -5.77
C SER A 33 22.73 9.75 -4.82
N GLY A 34 23.28 8.63 -5.31
CA GLY A 34 23.62 7.48 -4.47
C GLY A 34 24.63 7.82 -3.37
N LEU A 35 25.66 8.62 -3.67
CA LEU A 35 26.61 9.12 -2.67
C LEU A 35 25.93 10.06 -1.67
N ARG A 36 25.06 10.96 -2.12
CA ARG A 36 24.31 11.84 -1.21
C ARG A 36 23.43 11.05 -0.26
N ILE A 37 22.74 10.01 -0.74
CA ILE A 37 21.97 9.08 0.11
C ILE A 37 22.90 8.39 1.11
N ALA A 38 24.02 7.83 0.65
CA ALA A 38 24.98 7.14 1.52
C ALA A 38 25.58 8.04 2.62
N PHE A 39 25.66 9.35 2.38
CA PHE A 39 26.11 10.35 3.36
C PHE A 39 24.94 11.04 4.12
N GLY A 40 23.70 10.56 3.99
CA GLY A 40 22.53 11.11 4.68
C GLY A 40 22.13 12.53 4.23
N LYS A 41 22.56 12.96 3.04
CA LYS A 41 22.27 14.29 2.48
C LYS A 41 20.98 14.33 1.65
N ASP A 42 20.52 13.17 1.18
CA ASP A 42 19.26 12.96 0.45
C ASP A 42 18.56 11.71 0.97
N GLN A 43 17.24 11.64 0.80
CA GLN A 43 16.45 10.44 1.09
C GLN A 43 16.39 9.51 -0.15
N PRO A 44 16.42 8.18 0.04
CA PRO A 44 16.19 7.25 -1.05
C PRO A 44 14.74 7.36 -1.53
N HIS A 45 14.53 7.39 -2.85
CA HIS A 45 13.21 7.31 -3.45
C HIS A 45 13.12 6.04 -4.29
N VAL A 46 12.23 5.14 -3.88
CA VAL A 46 12.04 3.83 -4.51
C VAL A 46 10.71 3.81 -5.22
N GLN A 47 10.70 3.32 -6.45
CA GLN A 47 9.47 3.16 -7.24
C GLN A 47 8.97 1.72 -7.19
N PHE A 48 7.66 1.55 -7.03
CA PHE A 48 6.97 0.30 -7.29
C PHE A 48 5.56 0.55 -7.81
N THR A 49 4.99 -0.46 -8.44
CA THR A 49 3.66 -0.42 -9.01
C THR A 49 2.81 -1.49 -8.36
N VAL A 50 1.66 -1.11 -7.83
CA VAL A 50 0.56 -2.03 -7.56
C VAL A 50 -0.11 -2.31 -8.91
N GLU A 51 -0.02 -3.55 -9.36
CA GLU A 51 -0.52 -3.94 -10.68
C GLU A 51 -2.05 -3.97 -10.71
N MET A 52 -2.61 -3.81 -11.91
CA MET A 52 -4.06 -3.86 -12.09
C MET A 52 -4.65 -5.28 -12.11
N ASP A 53 -3.83 -6.30 -12.35
CA ASP A 53 -4.29 -7.69 -12.45
C ASP A 53 -3.30 -8.69 -11.80
N PRO A 54 -3.75 -9.51 -10.82
CA PRO A 54 -5.06 -9.44 -10.17
C PRO A 54 -5.28 -8.07 -9.50
N PRO A 55 -6.52 -7.57 -9.45
CA PRO A 55 -6.80 -6.25 -8.91
C PRO A 55 -6.51 -6.22 -7.41
N SER A 56 -6.11 -5.06 -6.87
CA SER A 56 -5.97 -4.91 -5.42
C SER A 56 -7.34 -5.00 -4.75
N VAL A 57 -7.42 -5.80 -3.68
CA VAL A 57 -8.64 -6.03 -2.91
C VAL A 57 -8.42 -5.66 -1.45
N TYR A 58 -9.33 -4.84 -0.90
CA TYR A 58 -9.41 -4.54 0.52
C TYR A 58 -10.65 -5.21 1.13
N TRP A 59 -10.44 -5.98 2.19
CA TRP A 59 -11.49 -6.40 3.12
C TRP A 59 -11.38 -5.51 4.35
N VAL A 60 -12.34 -4.60 4.51
CA VAL A 60 -12.35 -3.60 5.58
C VAL A 60 -13.30 -4.08 6.66
N TYR A 61 -12.75 -4.41 7.83
CA TYR A 61 -13.52 -4.87 8.96
C TYR A 61 -13.66 -3.79 10.01
N ARG A 62 -14.83 -3.71 10.64
CA ARG A 62 -14.99 -2.92 11.86
C ARG A 62 -14.35 -3.67 13.03
N ILE A 63 -13.54 -2.98 13.81
CA ILE A 63 -13.02 -3.51 15.08
C ILE A 63 -14.17 -3.53 16.08
N LYS A 64 -14.35 -4.65 16.80
CA LYS A 64 -15.38 -4.78 17.84
C LYS A 64 -15.15 -3.71 18.90
N SER A 65 -16.20 -3.00 19.31
CA SER A 65 -16.08 -1.93 20.32
C SER A 65 -15.45 -2.40 21.63
N SER A 66 -15.68 -3.65 22.03
CA SER A 66 -15.09 -4.26 23.23
C SER A 66 -13.60 -4.60 23.11
N GLU A 67 -13.06 -4.64 21.88
CA GLU A 67 -11.70 -5.10 21.61
C GLU A 67 -10.74 -3.97 21.24
N ILE A 68 -11.20 -2.72 21.12
CA ILE A 68 -10.37 -1.57 20.72
C ILE A 68 -9.18 -1.39 21.66
N ASP A 69 -9.42 -1.38 22.98
CA ASP A 69 -8.36 -1.19 23.98
C ASP A 69 -7.41 -2.41 24.04
N ASN A 70 -7.96 -3.61 23.91
CA ASN A 70 -7.18 -4.85 23.87
C ASN A 70 -6.27 -4.88 22.65
N LEU A 71 -6.80 -4.54 21.47
CA LEU A 71 -6.02 -4.43 20.23
C LEU A 71 -4.92 -3.38 20.38
N ALA A 72 -5.23 -2.18 20.88
CA ALA A 72 -4.23 -1.13 21.10
C ALA A 72 -3.10 -1.60 22.03
N GLN A 73 -3.44 -2.28 23.13
CA GLN A 73 -2.47 -2.86 24.06
C GLN A 73 -1.62 -3.95 23.39
N LYS A 74 -2.25 -4.82 22.60
CA LYS A 74 -1.58 -5.93 21.89
C LYS A 74 -0.59 -5.43 20.85
N LEU A 75 -0.99 -4.42 20.09
CA LEU A 75 -0.17 -3.78 19.07
C LEU A 75 0.99 -2.99 19.67
N ARG A 76 0.93 -2.63 20.97
CA ARG A 76 1.94 -1.80 21.66
C ARG A 76 2.22 -0.52 20.88
N ILE A 77 1.14 0.15 20.48
CA ILE A 77 1.21 1.36 19.64
C ILE A 77 2.21 2.34 20.26
N PRO A 78 3.14 2.90 19.45
CA PRO A 78 4.10 3.88 19.93
C PRO A 78 3.44 5.02 20.70
N PRO A 79 4.03 5.53 21.81
CA PRO A 79 3.38 6.52 22.69
C PRO A 79 2.96 7.83 22.01
N ASN A 80 3.59 8.18 20.89
CA ASN A 80 3.27 9.36 20.09
C ASN A 80 2.15 9.12 19.07
N LEU A 81 1.56 7.91 19.05
CA LEU A 81 0.49 7.48 18.16
C LEU A 81 -0.69 6.95 19.00
N SER A 82 -1.88 7.04 18.45
CA SER A 82 -3.09 6.44 19.05
C SER A 82 -4.00 5.90 17.96
N LEU A 83 -4.70 4.79 18.21
CA LEU A 83 -5.75 4.34 17.29
C LEU A 83 -6.75 5.47 17.05
N THR A 84 -7.23 5.59 15.83
CA THR A 84 -8.19 6.63 15.46
C THR A 84 -9.25 6.09 14.52
N PRO A 85 -10.52 6.52 14.66
CA PRO A 85 -11.53 6.19 13.69
C PRO A 85 -11.32 7.03 12.43
N VAL A 86 -11.65 6.46 11.27
CA VAL A 86 -11.63 7.14 9.97
C VAL A 86 -12.89 6.80 9.20
N ARG A 87 -13.22 7.59 8.19
CA ARG A 87 -14.19 7.17 7.16
C ARG A 87 -13.48 6.34 6.10
N CYS A 88 -14.02 5.18 5.71
CA CYS A 88 -13.46 4.42 4.60
C CYS A 88 -13.95 4.97 3.26
N LEU A 89 -15.26 5.18 3.14
CA LEU A 89 -15.92 5.83 2.02
C LEU A 89 -16.43 7.22 2.42
N ASP A 90 -16.65 8.12 1.45
CA ASP A 90 -17.16 9.48 1.73
C ASP A 90 -18.51 9.50 2.46
N ILE A 91 -19.30 8.44 2.28
CA ILE A 91 -20.64 8.27 2.85
C ILE A 91 -20.65 7.65 4.25
N ASP A 92 -19.50 7.19 4.73
CA ASP A 92 -19.42 6.50 6.02
C ASP A 92 -19.40 7.50 7.17
N GLU A 93 -19.88 7.04 8.33
CA GLU A 93 -19.50 7.61 9.62
C GLU A 93 -18.12 7.07 10.06
N PRO A 94 -17.27 7.87 10.73
CA PRO A 94 -15.97 7.41 11.19
C PRO A 94 -16.05 6.17 12.09
N SER A 95 -15.20 5.18 11.85
CA SER A 95 -15.13 3.95 12.66
C SER A 95 -13.71 3.43 12.79
N TYR A 96 -13.48 2.58 13.79
CA TYR A 96 -12.20 1.87 13.96
C TYR A 96 -12.18 0.68 13.01
N TYR A 97 -11.23 0.70 12.08
CA TYR A 97 -11.08 -0.35 11.08
C TYR A 97 -9.79 -1.12 11.22
N LEU A 98 -9.88 -2.40 10.92
CA LEU A 98 -8.75 -3.24 10.54
C LEU A 98 -8.98 -3.66 9.09
N ALA A 99 -8.06 -3.26 8.22
CA ALA A 99 -8.14 -3.50 6.79
C ALA A 99 -7.12 -4.56 6.39
N LEU A 100 -7.58 -5.60 5.71
CA LEU A 100 -6.73 -6.54 5.00
C LEU A 100 -6.68 -6.13 3.53
N ASN A 101 -5.48 -5.89 3.01
CA ASN A 101 -5.23 -5.61 1.61
C ASN A 101 -4.45 -6.77 0.98
N ALA A 102 -4.86 -7.26 -0.20
CA ALA A 102 -4.06 -8.17 -1.02
C ALA A 102 -3.89 -7.64 -2.44
N TYR A 103 -2.65 -7.64 -2.92
CA TYR A 103 -2.31 -7.06 -4.22
C TYR A 103 -1.04 -7.65 -4.82
N ARG A 104 -0.87 -7.46 -6.13
CA ARG A 104 0.39 -7.75 -6.82
C ARG A 104 1.23 -6.47 -6.92
N VAL A 105 2.52 -6.61 -6.64
CA VAL A 105 3.51 -5.54 -6.78
C VAL A 105 4.60 -5.91 -7.78
N SER A 106 5.09 -4.92 -8.52
CA SER A 106 6.33 -5.00 -9.31
C SER A 106 7.19 -3.74 -9.17
N GLY A 107 8.48 -3.86 -9.52
CA GLY A 107 9.49 -2.82 -9.29
C GLY A 107 10.62 -3.35 -8.40
N LEU A 108 10.98 -2.61 -7.34
CA LEU A 108 12.00 -3.06 -6.38
C LEU A 108 11.58 -4.33 -5.64
N VAL A 109 10.29 -4.43 -5.29
CA VAL A 109 9.67 -5.61 -4.70
C VAL A 109 8.78 -6.24 -5.76
N ASN A 110 8.72 -7.58 -5.80
CA ASN A 110 7.91 -8.31 -6.76
C ASN A 110 7.06 -9.39 -6.10
N GLY A 111 5.93 -9.73 -6.72
CA GLY A 111 5.06 -10.83 -6.29
C GLY A 111 3.77 -10.36 -5.64
N ILE A 112 3.10 -11.25 -4.91
CA ILE A 112 1.88 -10.97 -4.18
C ILE A 112 2.21 -10.57 -2.74
N ARG A 113 1.55 -9.52 -2.25
CA ARG A 113 1.62 -9.05 -0.87
C ARG A 113 0.23 -9.06 -0.22
N ALA A 114 0.23 -9.25 1.09
CA ALA A 114 -0.93 -9.04 1.92
C ALA A 114 -0.54 -8.28 3.18
N GLU A 115 -1.30 -7.25 3.53
CA GLU A 115 -1.02 -6.35 4.65
C GLU A 115 -2.28 -6.16 5.48
N TRP A 116 -2.15 -6.35 6.80
CA TRP A 116 -3.14 -5.97 7.78
C TRP A 116 -2.76 -4.64 8.36
N SER A 117 -3.72 -3.72 8.39
CA SER A 117 -3.48 -2.36 8.85
C SER A 117 -4.61 -1.81 9.70
N VAL A 118 -4.23 -0.95 10.62
CA VAL A 118 -5.12 -0.11 11.42
C VAL A 118 -4.84 1.36 11.12
N PHE A 119 -5.67 2.25 11.65
CA PHE A 119 -5.50 3.69 11.52
C PHE A 119 -5.04 4.30 12.83
N VAL A 120 -3.99 5.10 12.76
CA VAL A 120 -3.44 5.82 13.91
C VAL A 120 -3.37 7.30 13.62
N ARG A 121 -3.38 8.13 14.66
CA ARG A 121 -3.09 9.56 14.54
C ARG A 121 -1.89 9.93 15.40
N ASP A 122 -1.15 10.93 14.93
CA ASP A 122 -0.08 11.58 15.68
C ASP A 122 -0.56 12.89 16.34
N SER A 123 0.38 13.69 16.85
CA SER A 123 0.11 14.99 17.48
C SER A 123 -0.47 16.05 16.53
N THR A 124 -0.37 15.85 15.21
CA THR A 124 -0.98 16.73 14.20
C THR A 124 -2.47 16.44 13.99
N ASN A 125 -2.99 15.38 14.62
CA ASN A 125 -4.36 14.87 14.46
C ASN A 125 -4.69 14.44 13.02
N THR A 126 -3.66 14.11 12.23
CA THR A 126 -3.81 13.52 10.89
C THR A 126 -3.86 12.00 11.02
N PRO A 127 -4.86 11.32 10.42
CA PRO A 127 -4.87 9.86 10.34
C PRO A 127 -3.78 9.34 9.40
N HIS A 128 -3.15 8.24 9.80
CA HIS A 128 -2.09 7.54 9.09
C HIS A 128 -2.37 6.04 9.09
N TYR A 129 -1.92 5.35 8.06
CA TYR A 129 -1.94 3.90 7.98
C TYR A 129 -0.88 3.32 8.92
N MET A 130 -1.21 2.26 9.65
CA MET A 130 -0.21 1.47 10.39
C MET A 130 -0.33 0.01 10.00
N ILE A 131 0.71 -0.53 9.33
CA ILE A 131 0.82 -1.95 9.03
C ILE A 131 1.20 -2.71 10.31
N VAL A 132 0.36 -3.69 10.67
CA VAL A 132 0.49 -4.51 11.88
C VAL A 132 0.90 -5.96 11.58
N ASP A 133 0.64 -6.44 10.36
CA ASP A 133 1.19 -7.69 9.82
C ASP A 133 1.35 -7.53 8.30
N ALA A 134 2.42 -8.09 7.75
CA ALA A 134 2.69 -8.10 6.33
C ALA A 134 3.21 -9.47 5.90
N ARG A 135 2.68 -9.98 4.80
CA ARG A 135 3.03 -11.27 4.20
C ARG A 135 3.37 -11.08 2.74
N SER A 136 4.30 -11.87 2.23
CA SER A 136 4.68 -11.83 0.82
C SER A 136 4.95 -13.22 0.26
N SER A 137 4.55 -13.44 -0.99
CA SER A 137 4.86 -14.65 -1.76
C SER A 137 6.36 -14.81 -2.08
N THR A 138 7.14 -13.74 -1.92
CA THR A 138 8.58 -13.68 -2.20
C THR A 138 9.33 -13.14 -0.99
N PHE A 139 10.66 -13.13 -1.03
CA PHE A 139 11.44 -12.40 -0.03
C PHE A 139 11.27 -10.90 -0.24
N SER A 140 11.06 -10.18 0.86
CA SER A 140 10.89 -8.73 0.87
C SER A 140 11.74 -8.11 1.98
N MET A 141 11.73 -6.78 2.05
CA MET A 141 12.21 -6.02 3.18
C MET A 141 11.06 -5.21 3.78
N ASP A 142 11.09 -5.05 5.10
CA ASP A 142 10.20 -4.20 5.88
C ASP A 142 10.97 -3.69 7.13
N PRO A 143 10.62 -2.54 7.74
CA PRO A 143 11.39 -1.99 8.86
C PRO A 143 11.32 -2.80 10.16
N VAL A 144 10.41 -3.77 10.27
CA VAL A 144 10.24 -4.57 11.49
C VAL A 144 11.13 -5.82 11.42
N SER A 145 11.09 -6.53 10.30
CA SER A 145 11.81 -7.79 10.10
C SER A 145 13.17 -7.59 9.43
N ILE A 146 13.41 -6.44 8.78
CA ILE A 146 14.50 -6.12 7.85
C ILE A 146 14.51 -7.02 6.60
N VAL A 147 14.38 -8.33 6.78
CA VAL A 147 14.17 -9.32 5.73
C VAL A 147 12.89 -10.10 6.06
N THR A 148 11.83 -9.85 5.31
CA THR A 148 10.59 -10.61 5.36
C THR A 148 10.78 -11.93 4.63
N LYS A 149 10.62 -13.06 5.33
CA LYS A 149 10.63 -14.38 4.70
C LYS A 149 9.38 -14.54 3.83
N LYS A 150 9.55 -15.24 2.70
CA LYS A 150 8.40 -15.66 1.89
C LYS A 150 7.43 -16.52 2.72
N SER A 151 6.14 -16.35 2.48
CA SER A 151 5.05 -17.13 3.05
C SER A 151 3.98 -17.43 1.98
N THR A 152 2.98 -18.24 2.33
CA THR A 152 1.85 -18.49 1.43
C THR A 152 1.01 -17.23 1.29
N VAL A 153 1.08 -16.61 0.10
CA VAL A 153 0.19 -15.52 -0.32
C VAL A 153 -0.19 -15.80 -1.77
N LEU A 154 -1.41 -16.28 -1.97
CA LEU A 154 -1.99 -16.55 -3.28
C LEU A 154 -3.09 -15.54 -3.52
N HIS A 155 -3.00 -14.81 -4.62
CA HIS A 155 -4.03 -13.88 -5.04
C HIS A 155 -4.10 -13.92 -6.56
N LYS A 156 -5.26 -14.29 -7.10
CA LYS A 156 -5.44 -14.52 -8.53
C LYS A 156 -6.86 -14.17 -8.96
N ARG A 157 -6.98 -13.72 -10.20
CA ARG A 157 -8.25 -13.55 -10.91
C ARG A 157 -8.36 -14.59 -12.01
N GLU A 158 -9.49 -15.30 -12.04
CA GLU A 158 -9.86 -16.28 -13.07
C GLU A 158 -11.25 -15.89 -13.59
N GLY A 159 -11.29 -15.16 -14.71
CA GLY A 159 -12.52 -14.60 -15.25
C GLY A 159 -13.15 -13.57 -14.30
N ASN A 160 -14.36 -13.86 -13.82
CA ASN A 160 -15.07 -13.04 -12.85
C ASN A 160 -14.82 -13.49 -11.40
N VAL A 161 -13.95 -14.46 -11.13
CA VAL A 161 -13.69 -14.93 -9.76
C VAL A 161 -12.32 -14.46 -9.31
N ILE A 162 -12.23 -13.87 -8.12
CA ILE A 162 -10.96 -13.56 -7.43
C ILE A 162 -10.82 -14.53 -6.27
N ARG A 163 -9.68 -15.22 -6.19
CA ARG A 163 -9.34 -16.11 -5.10
C ARG A 163 -8.12 -15.60 -4.35
N THR A 164 -8.24 -15.55 -3.03
CA THR A 164 -7.19 -15.10 -2.13
C THR A 164 -6.98 -16.13 -1.03
N GLN A 165 -5.73 -16.49 -0.77
CA GLN A 165 -5.32 -17.26 0.38
C GLN A 165 -4.07 -16.63 1.00
N ILE A 166 -4.08 -16.44 2.31
CA ILE A 166 -2.94 -15.93 3.06
C ILE A 166 -2.71 -16.86 4.26
N GLY A 167 -1.51 -17.43 4.34
CA GLY A 167 -1.20 -18.51 5.29
C GLY A 167 -1.69 -19.88 4.84
N ASP A 168 -1.58 -20.85 5.75
CA ASP A 168 -1.87 -22.26 5.52
C ASP A 168 -2.70 -22.83 6.68
N GLY A 169 -3.48 -23.88 6.42
CA GLY A 169 -4.21 -24.61 7.46
C GLY A 169 -5.40 -23.83 8.05
N ALA A 170 -5.70 -24.10 9.32
CA ALA A 170 -6.85 -23.53 10.02
C ALA A 170 -6.70 -22.03 10.32
N ASP A 171 -5.46 -21.53 10.39
CA ASP A 171 -5.17 -20.13 10.72
C ASP A 171 -5.08 -19.24 9.48
N ALA A 172 -5.43 -19.76 8.31
CA ALA A 172 -5.37 -19.04 7.05
C ALA A 172 -6.56 -18.08 6.87
N PHE A 173 -6.31 -16.98 6.16
CA PHE A 173 -7.36 -16.21 5.52
C PHE A 173 -7.64 -16.80 4.14
N VAL A 174 -8.89 -17.13 3.84
CA VAL A 174 -9.31 -17.63 2.53
C VAL A 174 -10.54 -16.86 2.08
N SER A 175 -10.48 -16.30 0.87
CA SER A 175 -11.60 -15.58 0.26
C SER A 175 -11.80 -15.99 -1.20
N THR A 176 -13.06 -16.17 -1.58
CA THR A 176 -13.49 -16.23 -2.98
C THR A 176 -14.52 -15.14 -3.22
N ILE A 177 -14.22 -14.23 -4.14
CA ILE A 177 -15.12 -13.16 -4.57
C ILE A 177 -15.59 -13.47 -5.99
N THR A 178 -16.91 -13.46 -6.20
CA THR A 178 -17.52 -13.52 -7.53
C THR A 178 -17.88 -12.11 -7.94
N LEU A 179 -17.19 -11.56 -8.93
CA LEU A 179 -17.46 -10.23 -9.45
C LEU A 179 -18.83 -10.22 -10.15
N PRO A 180 -19.78 -9.37 -9.70
CA PRO A 180 -21.02 -9.17 -10.41
C PRO A 180 -20.76 -8.45 -11.75
N GLU A 181 -21.67 -8.57 -12.70
CA GLU A 181 -21.58 -7.83 -13.97
C GLU A 181 -21.54 -6.32 -13.76
N GLN A 182 -22.24 -5.84 -12.73
CA GLN A 182 -22.25 -4.44 -12.32
C GLN A 182 -22.08 -4.37 -10.80
N ALA A 183 -20.92 -3.84 -10.37
CA ALA A 183 -20.68 -3.46 -8.99
C ALA A 183 -20.89 -1.95 -8.83
N PRO A 184 -21.51 -1.48 -7.72
CA PRO A 184 -21.54 -0.07 -7.39
C PRO A 184 -20.12 0.54 -7.39
N SER A 185 -19.99 1.70 -8.01
CA SER A 185 -18.75 2.48 -7.99
C SER A 185 -18.86 3.53 -6.89
N VAL A 186 -17.91 3.52 -5.96
CA VAL A 186 -17.87 4.45 -4.82
C VAL A 186 -16.53 5.17 -4.76
N HIS A 187 -16.48 6.23 -3.95
CA HIS A 187 -15.26 6.99 -3.67
C HIS A 187 -14.78 6.71 -2.25
N SER A 188 -13.48 6.42 -2.12
CA SER A 188 -12.81 6.40 -0.82
C SER A 188 -12.80 7.81 -0.23
N SER A 189 -12.90 7.89 1.09
CA SER A 189 -12.83 9.17 1.78
C SER A 189 -11.44 9.80 1.63
N ALA A 190 -11.36 11.13 1.76
CA ALA A 190 -10.08 11.82 1.81
C ALA A 190 -9.18 11.28 2.94
N GLU A 191 -9.75 10.98 4.11
CA GLU A 191 -9.02 10.44 5.27
C GLU A 191 -8.37 9.08 4.95
N TRP A 192 -9.11 8.20 4.25
CA TRP A 192 -8.61 6.89 3.83
C TRP A 192 -7.46 7.01 2.83
N VAL A 193 -7.60 7.92 1.86
CA VAL A 193 -6.58 8.16 0.84
C VAL A 193 -5.33 8.75 1.48
N THR A 194 -5.46 9.87 2.20
CA THR A 194 -4.31 10.60 2.77
C THR A 194 -3.63 9.83 3.90
N ALA A 195 -4.30 8.87 4.54
CA ALA A 195 -3.65 7.97 5.49
C ALA A 195 -2.47 7.20 4.88
N ASN A 196 -2.40 7.04 3.56
CA ASN A 196 -1.28 6.40 2.89
C ASN A 196 -0.05 7.32 2.74
N ASP A 197 -0.16 8.63 2.97
CA ASP A 197 0.96 9.58 2.82
C ASP A 197 2.13 9.21 3.74
N TYR A 198 1.79 8.72 4.95
CA TYR A 198 2.74 8.12 5.88
C TYR A 198 2.21 6.76 6.34
N ILE A 199 2.97 5.71 6.06
CA ILE A 199 2.65 4.33 6.47
C ILE A 199 3.58 3.97 7.62
N TYR A 200 3.02 3.91 8.82
CA TYR A 200 3.72 3.45 10.01
C TYR A 200 3.77 1.93 10.07
N TRP A 201 4.77 1.44 10.79
CA TRP A 201 4.90 0.05 11.18
C TRP A 201 4.82 -0.08 12.70
N GLY A 202 4.58 -1.29 13.21
CA GLY A 202 4.39 -1.52 14.66
C GLY A 202 5.56 -1.05 15.55
N ASN A 203 6.76 -0.84 15.00
CA ASN A 203 7.90 -0.28 15.73
C ASN A 203 8.01 1.26 15.65
N GLY A 204 7.03 1.94 15.05
CA GLY A 204 6.98 3.39 14.91
C GLY A 204 7.81 3.97 13.76
N ILE A 205 8.54 3.14 13.00
CA ILE A 205 9.17 3.57 11.75
C ILE A 205 8.07 3.82 10.72
N CYS A 206 8.20 4.88 9.93
CA CYS A 206 7.27 5.18 8.85
C CYS A 206 7.95 5.31 7.50
N ASP A 207 7.24 4.85 6.47
CA ASP A 207 7.53 5.15 5.08
C ASP A 207 6.72 6.37 4.66
N ARG A 208 7.32 7.26 3.87
CA ARG A 208 6.58 8.36 3.24
C ARG A 208 6.27 7.97 1.81
N THR A 209 5.01 8.09 1.39
CA THR A 209 4.60 7.70 0.05
C THR A 209 4.15 8.90 -0.78
N PHE A 210 4.34 8.74 -2.09
CA PHE A 210 3.83 9.62 -3.13
C PHE A 210 3.18 8.72 -4.17
N TYR A 211 2.01 9.11 -4.67
CA TYR A 211 1.24 8.26 -5.56
C TYR A 211 0.56 9.08 -6.65
N ASN A 212 0.26 8.42 -7.77
CA ASN A 212 -0.47 9.02 -8.86
C ASN A 212 -1.98 9.16 -8.54
N ALA A 213 -2.75 9.73 -9.47
CA ALA A 213 -4.20 9.87 -9.32
C ALA A 213 -4.95 8.53 -9.18
N GLY A 214 -4.29 7.40 -9.45
CA GLY A 214 -4.83 6.05 -9.30
C GLY A 214 -5.11 5.63 -7.86
N LEU A 215 -4.59 6.35 -6.86
CA LEU A 215 -5.06 6.24 -5.47
C LEU A 215 -5.92 7.46 -5.09
N ALA A 216 -5.50 8.67 -5.47
CA ALA A 216 -6.13 9.91 -5.01
C ALA A 216 -7.56 10.17 -5.50
N ASN A 217 -7.95 9.65 -6.67
CA ASN A 217 -9.28 9.89 -7.23
C ASN A 217 -9.84 8.65 -7.93
N THR A 218 -9.56 7.48 -7.36
CA THR A 218 -9.99 6.22 -7.95
C THR A 218 -11.41 5.88 -7.53
N LYS A 219 -12.20 5.50 -8.53
CA LYS A 219 -13.48 4.82 -8.34
C LYS A 219 -13.19 3.38 -7.98
N VAL A 220 -13.59 2.98 -6.77
CA VAL A 220 -13.48 1.59 -6.31
C VAL A 220 -14.79 0.87 -6.53
N SER A 221 -14.71 -0.41 -6.92
CA SER A 221 -15.89 -1.26 -6.97
C SER A 221 -16.19 -1.77 -5.57
N LEU A 222 -17.40 -1.51 -5.09
CA LEU A 222 -17.91 -2.05 -3.83
C LEU A 222 -18.59 -3.40 -4.09
N ILE A 223 -18.10 -4.44 -3.43
CA ILE A 223 -18.61 -5.80 -3.56
C ILE A 223 -19.50 -6.13 -2.36
N SER A 224 -20.63 -6.78 -2.62
CA SER A 224 -21.52 -7.26 -1.57
C SER A 224 -20.89 -8.45 -0.83
N ASN A 225 -21.13 -8.55 0.48
CA ASN A 225 -20.77 -9.77 1.23
C ASN A 225 -21.47 -11.02 0.70
N MET A 226 -22.61 -10.89 0.02
CA MET A 226 -23.29 -12.04 -0.63
C MET A 226 -22.50 -12.60 -1.83
N ASP A 227 -21.66 -11.76 -2.44
CA ASP A 227 -20.82 -12.13 -3.58
C ASP A 227 -19.45 -12.67 -3.13
N ALA A 228 -19.22 -12.77 -1.82
CA ALA A 228 -17.96 -13.21 -1.23
C ALA A 228 -18.18 -14.36 -0.24
N VAL A 229 -17.32 -15.38 -0.34
CA VAL A 229 -17.18 -16.41 0.69
C VAL A 229 -15.85 -16.19 1.37
N ILE A 230 -15.87 -15.91 2.67
CA ILE A 230 -14.68 -15.60 3.48
C ILE A 230 -14.62 -16.56 4.66
N ASN A 231 -13.43 -17.12 4.88
CA ASN A 231 -13.06 -17.81 6.11
C ASN A 231 -11.79 -17.14 6.64
N ASP A 232 -11.91 -16.46 7.77
CA ASP A 232 -10.79 -15.81 8.43
C ASP A 232 -10.41 -16.56 9.71
N GLY A 233 -9.43 -17.46 9.59
CA GLY A 233 -8.84 -18.15 10.72
C GLY A 233 -7.68 -17.38 11.36
N THR A 234 -7.36 -16.18 10.88
CA THR A 234 -6.15 -15.50 11.31
C THR A 234 -6.25 -15.01 12.75
N PHE A 235 -5.10 -14.69 13.33
CA PHE A 235 -5.01 -14.02 14.63
C PHE A 235 -5.89 -12.75 14.69
N TRP A 236 -6.07 -12.04 13.57
CA TRP A 236 -6.77 -10.77 13.52
C TRP A 236 -8.30 -10.91 13.63
N ALA A 237 -8.86 -12.06 13.23
CA ALA A 237 -10.30 -12.35 13.26
C ALA A 237 -10.95 -12.16 14.65
N GLN A 238 -10.18 -12.34 15.73
CA GLN A 238 -10.71 -12.20 17.09
C GLN A 238 -11.10 -10.75 17.43
N PHE A 239 -10.44 -9.75 16.84
CA PHE A 239 -10.65 -8.33 17.17
C PHE A 239 -11.73 -7.65 16.35
N VAL A 240 -12.18 -8.29 15.26
CA VAL A 240 -13.06 -7.66 14.27
C VAL A 240 -14.43 -8.32 14.22
N GLU A 241 -15.41 -7.58 13.72
CA GLU A 241 -16.71 -8.14 13.34
C GLU A 241 -16.51 -9.27 12.30
N PRO A 242 -17.35 -10.34 12.30
CA PRO A 242 -17.14 -11.48 11.40
C PRO A 242 -17.18 -11.14 9.92
N ASP A 243 -18.07 -10.22 9.53
CA ASP A 243 -18.24 -9.78 8.15
C ASP A 243 -17.53 -8.42 7.93
N PRO A 244 -16.80 -8.25 6.81
CA PRO A 244 -16.26 -6.94 6.48
C PRO A 244 -17.41 -5.96 6.21
N VAL A 245 -17.23 -4.71 6.63
CA VAL A 245 -18.19 -3.65 6.30
C VAL A 245 -18.10 -3.27 4.83
N HIS A 246 -16.90 -3.36 4.25
CA HIS A 246 -16.66 -3.09 2.83
C HIS A 246 -15.69 -4.12 2.25
N ILE A 247 -15.99 -4.58 1.04
CA ILE A 247 -15.04 -5.28 0.16
C ILE A 247 -14.81 -4.38 -1.05
N LEU A 248 -13.63 -3.80 -1.15
CA LEU A 248 -13.28 -2.81 -2.17
C LEU A 248 -12.31 -3.41 -3.19
N ILE A 249 -12.58 -3.19 -4.47
CA ILE A 249 -11.70 -3.60 -5.56
C ILE A 249 -11.20 -2.36 -6.30
N LEU A 250 -9.89 -2.22 -6.37
CA LEU A 250 -9.22 -1.17 -7.12
C LEU A 250 -8.94 -1.69 -8.53
N ASN A 251 -9.59 -1.07 -9.53
CA ASN A 251 -9.58 -1.55 -10.91
C ASN A 251 -8.46 -0.96 -11.77
N ASN A 252 -7.53 -0.22 -11.17
CA ASN A 252 -6.45 0.47 -11.86
C ASN A 252 -5.12 0.16 -11.16
N ALA A 253 -4.04 0.25 -11.94
CA ALA A 253 -2.70 0.25 -11.36
C ALA A 253 -2.47 1.50 -10.53
N ILE A 254 -1.65 1.38 -9.48
CA ILE A 254 -1.22 2.50 -8.65
C ILE A 254 0.30 2.56 -8.74
N GLU A 255 0.82 3.72 -9.10
CA GLU A 255 2.25 3.97 -9.13
C GLU A 255 2.65 4.69 -7.86
N PHE A 256 3.56 4.08 -7.10
CA PHE A 256 4.10 4.64 -5.87
C PHE A 256 5.56 5.03 -6.06
N VAL A 257 5.92 6.15 -5.42
CA VAL A 257 7.28 6.45 -5.01
C VAL A 257 7.29 6.47 -3.49
N VAL A 258 8.23 5.78 -2.87
CA VAL A 258 8.34 5.70 -1.41
C VAL A 258 9.72 6.15 -0.96
N SER A 259 9.74 6.99 0.07
CA SER A 259 10.91 7.24 0.90
C SER A 259 10.83 6.27 2.09
N PRO A 260 11.51 5.11 2.01
CA PRO A 260 11.43 4.12 3.06
C PRO A 260 12.07 4.66 4.34
N TRP A 261 11.46 4.37 5.48
CA TRP A 261 12.01 4.63 6.80
C TRP A 261 12.35 6.11 7.04
N GLU A 262 11.51 7.01 6.51
CA GLU A 262 11.65 8.47 6.47
C GLU A 262 12.01 9.09 7.83
N ASN A 263 11.55 8.49 8.93
CA ASN A 263 11.74 9.01 10.28
C ASN A 263 12.95 8.43 11.04
N VAL A 264 13.67 7.44 10.50
CA VAL A 264 14.80 6.79 11.19
C VAL A 264 15.91 7.79 11.50
N ASP A 265 16.26 8.64 10.54
CA ASP A 265 17.32 9.63 10.73
C ASP A 265 16.83 10.89 11.48
N ARG A 266 15.51 11.10 11.55
CA ARG A 266 14.90 12.23 12.27
C ARG A 266 14.80 11.99 13.77
N ALA A 267 14.69 10.72 14.19
CA ALA A 267 14.66 10.34 15.61
C ALA A 267 15.92 10.76 16.39
N TYR A 268 17.03 11.06 15.70
CA TYR A 268 18.29 11.51 16.30
C TYR A 268 18.44 13.04 16.42
N VAL A 269 17.41 13.84 16.08
CA VAL A 269 17.53 15.32 16.08
C VAL A 269 16.95 15.98 17.34
N THR A 270 16.34 15.24 18.27
CA THR A 270 16.08 15.75 19.63
C THR A 270 17.26 15.45 20.54
N LYS A 271 18.23 16.38 20.53
CA LYS A 271 19.10 16.63 21.68
C LYS A 271 18.38 17.49 22.71
#